data_AF-A0A3P6S5Y2-F1
#
_entry.id   AF-A0A3P6S5Y2-F1
#
_cell.length_a   1.000
_cell.length_b   1.000
_cell.length_c   1.000
_cell.angle_alpha   90.00
_cell.angle_beta   90.00
_cell.angle_gamma   90.00
#
_symmetry.space_group_name_H-M   'P 1'
#
loop_
_entity.id
_entity.type
_entity.pdbx_description
1 polymer ?
#
loop_
_entity_poly.entity_id
_entity_poly.type
_entity_poly.pdbx_seq_one_letter_code
_entity_poly.pdbx_strand_id
1 'polypeptide(L)'
;MRESRFLCHTASTTIAEDATHFGEQLADLIHQILVDGVKPESALESLNQANINIKCPDEDRIAILFGGETTVKVTGEGQGGRNQQIVLSALSKLLEKNTAQHLQGQFALLSSGTDGQDGPTEAAGAVLTSEDLALIAKEGSELKLDDVNEFLRNNDSYNFWKKFQDGVCHVQTGPTGTNVMDVQILLINKQKSEK
;
A
#
# COMPACT_ATOMS: atom_id res chain seq x y z
N MET A 1 -22.41 0.06 -23.04
CA MET A 1 -21.01 0.07 -22.61
C MET A 1 -20.99 0.48 -21.14
N ARG A 2 -20.83 -0.47 -20.19
CA ARG A 2 -20.56 -0.09 -18.79
C ARG A 2 -19.09 0.31 -18.75
N GLU A 3 -18.84 1.61 -18.66
CA GLU A 3 -17.49 2.16 -18.53
C GLU A 3 -16.74 1.50 -17.38
N SER A 4 -15.45 1.27 -17.62
CA SER A 4 -14.42 0.68 -16.78
C SER A 4 -14.13 1.49 -15.50
N ARG A 5 -15.15 1.79 -14.69
CA ARG A 5 -15.03 2.61 -13.48
C ARG A 5 -14.78 1.76 -12.24
N PHE A 6 -13.92 2.25 -11.36
CA PHE A 6 -13.80 1.73 -10.01
C PHE A 6 -14.95 2.28 -9.17
N LEU A 7 -15.52 1.43 -8.32
CA LEU A 7 -16.42 1.89 -7.28
C LEU A 7 -15.61 2.35 -6.08
N CYS A 8 -15.76 3.61 -5.68
CA CYS A 8 -15.03 4.16 -4.53
C CYS A 8 -15.76 3.86 -3.21
N HIS A 9 -14.99 3.45 -2.21
CA HIS A 9 -15.45 3.21 -0.85
C HIS A 9 -14.48 3.84 0.14
N THR A 10 -14.94 4.84 0.91
CA THR A 10 -14.15 5.41 2.01
C THR A 10 -14.26 4.50 3.21
N ALA A 11 -13.17 3.78 3.52
CA ALA A 11 -13.08 2.87 4.64
C ALA A 11 -12.80 3.60 5.95
N SER A 12 -11.92 4.61 5.95
CA SER A 12 -11.66 5.44 7.14
C SER A 12 -11.14 6.81 6.74
N THR A 13 -11.38 7.82 7.59
CA THR A 13 -10.77 9.16 7.47
C THR A 13 -9.97 9.53 8.72
N THR A 14 -9.72 8.56 9.60
CA THR A 14 -9.09 8.77 10.91
C THR A 14 -8.05 7.71 11.23
N ILE A 15 -7.32 7.20 10.24
CA ILE A 15 -6.19 6.29 10.49
C ILE A 15 -5.18 7.01 11.39
N ALA A 16 -4.83 6.41 12.52
CA ALA A 16 -3.97 7.01 13.54
C ALA A 16 -3.19 5.91 14.28
N GLU A 17 -2.32 5.21 13.56
CA GLU A 17 -1.53 4.09 14.09
C GLU A 17 -0.09 4.09 13.52
N ASP A 18 0.69 3.06 13.84
CA ASP A 18 2.03 2.89 13.29
C ASP A 18 1.98 2.54 11.79
N ALA A 19 2.80 3.23 11.00
CA ALA A 19 2.89 3.11 9.55
C ALA A 19 3.28 1.69 9.10
N THR A 20 4.16 1.02 9.84
CA THR A 20 4.56 -0.35 9.52
C THR A 20 3.38 -1.28 9.73
N HIS A 21 2.70 -1.17 10.87
CA HIS A 21 1.51 -1.98 11.18
C HIS A 21 0.39 -1.77 10.15
N PHE A 22 0.10 -0.53 9.80
CA PHE A 22 -0.93 -0.24 8.79
C PHE A 22 -0.56 -0.78 7.41
N GLY A 23 0.74 -0.74 7.05
CA GLY A 23 1.23 -1.39 5.83
C GLY A 23 1.01 -2.91 5.81
N GLU A 24 1.25 -3.60 6.92
CA GLU A 24 0.98 -5.03 7.07
C GLU A 24 -0.52 -5.34 6.93
N GLN A 25 -1.36 -4.54 7.57
CA GLN A 25 -2.81 -4.63 7.48
C GLN A 25 -3.33 -4.47 6.04
N LEU A 26 -2.78 -3.50 5.28
CA LEU A 26 -3.14 -3.30 3.88
C LEU A 26 -2.67 -4.47 3.00
N ALA A 27 -1.53 -5.07 3.30
CA ALA A 27 -1.08 -6.30 2.63
C ALA A 27 -1.99 -7.50 2.93
N ASP A 28 -2.43 -7.66 4.19
CA ASP A 28 -3.41 -8.67 4.56
C ASP A 28 -4.74 -8.47 3.81
N LEU A 29 -5.21 -7.23 3.70
CA LEU A 29 -6.41 -6.88 2.93
C LEU A 29 -6.26 -7.27 1.45
N ILE A 30 -5.12 -6.96 0.83
CA ILE A 30 -4.80 -7.35 -0.56
C ILE A 30 -4.83 -8.88 -0.70
N HIS A 31 -4.13 -9.60 0.18
CA HIS A 31 -4.02 -11.06 0.12
C HIS A 31 -5.38 -11.73 0.31
N GLN A 32 -6.14 -11.32 1.33
CA GLN A 32 -7.46 -11.88 1.60
C GLN A 32 -8.42 -11.70 0.41
N ILE A 33 -8.43 -10.52 -0.22
CA ILE A 33 -9.35 -10.25 -1.33
C ILE A 33 -8.89 -10.94 -2.63
N LEU A 34 -7.60 -10.87 -2.96
CA LEU A 34 -7.10 -11.32 -4.27
C LEU A 34 -6.54 -12.75 -4.29
N VAL A 35 -6.27 -13.37 -3.14
CA VAL A 35 -5.81 -14.76 -3.05
C VAL A 35 -6.87 -15.63 -2.41
N ASP A 36 -7.34 -15.26 -1.22
CA ASP A 36 -8.30 -16.08 -0.47
C ASP A 36 -9.74 -15.94 -0.97
N GLY A 37 -10.00 -14.95 -1.84
CA GLY A 37 -11.34 -14.67 -2.38
C GLY A 37 -12.32 -14.12 -1.33
N VAL A 38 -11.81 -13.57 -0.22
CA VAL A 38 -12.60 -12.96 0.84
C VAL A 38 -13.29 -11.71 0.31
N LYS A 39 -14.54 -11.50 0.72
CA LYS A 39 -15.29 -10.30 0.34
C LYS A 39 -14.66 -9.06 0.98
N PRO A 40 -14.66 -7.90 0.29
CA PRO A 40 -14.05 -6.67 0.81
C PRO A 40 -14.58 -6.27 2.19
N GLU A 41 -15.89 -6.45 2.43
CA GLU A 41 -16.50 -6.20 3.74
C GLU A 41 -15.86 -7.02 4.86
N SER A 42 -15.80 -8.35 4.69
CA SER A 42 -15.19 -9.25 5.67
C SER A 42 -13.69 -9.04 5.82
N ALA A 43 -13.00 -8.65 4.74
CA ALA A 43 -11.58 -8.35 4.82
C ALA A 43 -11.31 -7.04 5.59
N LEU A 44 -12.15 -6.02 5.42
CA LEU A 44 -12.08 -4.77 6.19
C LEU A 44 -12.40 -4.97 7.68
N GLU A 45 -13.26 -5.92 8.04
CA GLU A 45 -13.51 -6.29 9.44
C GLU A 45 -12.21 -6.74 10.16
N SER A 46 -11.27 -7.34 9.42
CA SER A 46 -10.00 -7.83 10.00
C SER A 46 -9.03 -6.72 10.40
N LEU A 47 -9.22 -5.49 9.92
CA LEU A 47 -8.42 -4.32 10.32
C LEU A 47 -8.58 -3.97 11.81
N ASN A 48 -9.67 -4.43 12.46
CA ASN A 48 -9.94 -4.24 13.89
C ASN A 48 -9.81 -2.77 14.38
N GLN A 49 -10.11 -1.81 13.51
CA GLN A 49 -10.11 -0.38 13.84
C GLN A 49 -11.51 0.09 14.21
N ALA A 50 -11.63 0.89 15.27
CA ALA A 50 -12.92 1.30 15.84
C ALA A 50 -13.84 2.08 14.87
N ASN A 51 -13.27 2.77 13.88
CA ASN A 51 -14.00 3.66 12.96
C ASN A 51 -13.93 3.20 11.49
N ILE A 52 -13.69 1.91 11.25
CA ILE A 52 -13.65 1.38 9.89
C ILE A 52 -15.08 1.18 9.34
N ASN A 53 -15.38 1.82 8.22
CA ASN A 53 -16.59 1.56 7.45
C ASN A 53 -16.39 0.27 6.64
N ILE A 54 -16.91 -0.83 7.16
CA ILE A 54 -16.78 -2.16 6.53
C ILE A 54 -17.73 -2.37 5.35
N LYS A 55 -18.71 -1.49 5.09
CA LYS A 55 -19.78 -1.70 4.10
C LYS A 55 -19.31 -1.55 2.64
N CYS A 56 -18.10 -2.01 2.36
CA CYS A 56 -17.52 -2.04 1.03
C CYS A 56 -18.23 -3.12 0.20
N PRO A 57 -18.91 -2.74 -0.87
CA PRO A 57 -19.61 -3.71 -1.71
C PRO A 57 -18.63 -4.62 -2.46
N ASP A 58 -19.12 -5.80 -2.81
CA ASP A 58 -18.36 -6.85 -3.48
C ASP A 58 -18.44 -6.70 -5.00
N GLU A 59 -17.71 -5.71 -5.53
CA GLU A 59 -17.57 -5.46 -6.96
C GLU A 59 -16.21 -5.94 -7.49
N ASP A 60 -16.11 -6.18 -8.80
CA ASP A 60 -14.85 -6.57 -9.44
C ASP A 60 -13.79 -5.47 -9.32
N ARG A 61 -14.21 -4.19 -9.37
CA ARG A 61 -13.32 -3.02 -9.39
C ARG A 61 -13.67 -2.05 -8.28
N ILE A 62 -12.81 -1.98 -7.27
CA ILE A 62 -13.04 -1.19 -6.05
C ILE A 62 -11.83 -0.30 -5.78
N ALA A 63 -12.08 0.95 -5.39
CA ALA A 63 -11.10 1.84 -4.82
C ALA A 63 -11.43 2.02 -3.33
N ILE A 64 -10.63 1.41 -2.46
CA ILE A 64 -10.76 1.54 -1.01
C ILE A 64 -9.89 2.71 -0.56
N LEU A 65 -10.51 3.71 0.07
CA LEU A 65 -9.86 4.95 0.46
C LEU A 65 -9.68 5.01 1.97
N PHE A 66 -8.48 5.40 2.38
CA PHE A 66 -8.16 5.70 3.76
C PHE A 66 -7.56 7.10 3.84
N GLY A 67 -7.79 7.77 4.96
CA GLY A 67 -7.15 9.02 5.30
C GLY A 67 -6.90 9.11 6.79
N GLY A 68 -5.98 9.98 7.17
CA GLY A 68 -5.55 10.15 8.55
C GLY A 68 -4.09 10.54 8.61
N GLU A 69 -3.46 10.26 9.75
CA GLU A 69 -2.06 10.57 9.98
C GLU A 69 -1.43 9.42 10.77
N THR A 70 -0.64 8.60 10.07
CA THR A 70 0.14 7.54 10.72
C THR A 70 1.38 8.11 11.37
N THR A 71 2.03 7.30 12.20
CA THR A 71 3.32 7.62 12.80
C THR A 71 4.34 6.54 12.46
N VAL A 72 5.62 6.88 12.43
CA VAL A 72 6.69 5.88 12.30
C VAL A 72 7.65 6.08 13.46
N LYS A 73 7.93 5.01 14.19
CA LYS A 73 9.00 5.04 15.19
C LYS A 73 10.34 4.90 14.49
N VAL A 74 11.14 5.96 14.54
CA VAL A 74 12.50 5.96 13.98
C VAL A 74 13.46 5.27 14.96
N THR A 75 14.05 4.17 14.51
CA THR A 75 15.05 3.37 15.25
C THR A 75 16.35 3.18 14.48
N GLY A 76 16.34 3.36 13.16
CA GLY A 76 17.52 3.32 12.30
C GLY A 76 18.08 4.70 11.97
N GLU A 77 19.08 4.71 11.08
CA GLU A 77 19.76 5.91 10.59
C GLU A 77 19.38 6.26 9.13
N GLY A 78 18.43 5.52 8.57
CA GLY A 78 17.92 5.73 7.22
C GLY A 78 17.10 7.00 7.05
N GLN A 79 16.74 7.26 5.80
CA GLN A 79 15.88 8.37 5.41
C GLN A 79 14.55 7.83 4.86
N GLY A 80 13.45 8.46 5.24
CA GLY A 80 12.12 8.02 4.83
C GLY A 80 11.01 8.83 5.49
N GLY A 81 9.78 8.41 5.23
CA GLY A 81 8.59 8.95 5.87
C GLY A 81 7.54 7.87 6.07
N ARG A 82 6.46 8.23 6.76
CA ARG A 82 5.38 7.31 7.15
C ARG A 82 4.66 6.74 5.92
N ASN A 83 4.43 7.53 4.89
CA ASN A 83 3.74 7.09 3.69
C ASN A 83 4.59 6.10 2.89
N GLN A 84 5.88 6.40 2.71
CA GLN A 84 6.86 5.49 2.11
C GLN A 84 7.02 4.20 2.93
N GLN A 85 7.00 4.30 4.26
CA GLN A 85 7.08 3.15 5.17
C GLN A 85 5.86 2.23 5.06
N ILE A 86 4.63 2.79 4.96
CA ILE A 86 3.40 2.00 4.76
C ILE A 86 3.53 1.11 3.53
N VAL A 87 3.91 1.68 2.39
CA VAL A 87 4.00 0.93 1.13
C VAL A 87 5.12 -0.10 1.18
N LEU A 88 6.25 0.24 1.82
CA LEU A 88 7.38 -0.69 1.94
C LEU A 88 7.05 -1.86 2.87
N SER A 89 6.31 -1.59 3.95
CA SER A 89 5.83 -2.62 4.88
C SER A 89 4.83 -3.55 4.20
N ALA A 90 3.91 -2.98 3.41
CA ALA A 90 2.98 -3.76 2.60
C ALA A 90 3.73 -4.68 1.61
N LEU A 91 4.76 -4.17 0.92
CA LEU A 91 5.60 -4.97 0.03
C LEU A 91 6.25 -6.14 0.80
N SER A 92 6.90 -5.87 1.93
CA SER A 92 7.53 -6.92 2.75
C SER A 92 6.52 -8.01 3.12
N LYS A 93 5.35 -7.63 3.63
CA LYS A 93 4.33 -8.58 4.06
C LYS A 93 3.75 -9.41 2.90
N LEU A 94 3.58 -8.80 1.73
CA LEU A 94 3.13 -9.50 0.53
C LEU A 94 4.15 -10.53 0.04
N LEU A 95 5.45 -10.22 0.15
CA LEU A 95 6.56 -11.14 -0.16
C LEU A 95 6.64 -12.29 0.85
N GLU A 96 6.53 -12.01 2.15
CA GLU A 96 6.49 -13.02 3.23
C GLU A 96 5.40 -14.07 2.97
N LYS A 97 4.22 -13.62 2.52
CA LYS A 97 3.07 -14.49 2.19
C LYS A 97 3.14 -15.15 0.82
N ASN A 98 4.19 -14.88 0.04
CA ASN A 98 4.31 -15.37 -1.34
C ASN A 98 3.08 -15.02 -2.22
N THR A 99 2.50 -13.84 -1.98
CA THR A 99 1.20 -13.44 -2.54
C THR A 99 1.20 -13.42 -4.07
N ALA A 100 2.33 -13.01 -4.67
CA ALA A 100 2.49 -12.86 -6.12
C ALA A 100 2.10 -14.12 -6.91
N GLN A 101 2.37 -15.30 -6.37
CA GLN A 101 2.15 -16.58 -7.07
C GLN A 101 0.67 -16.98 -7.16
N HIS A 102 -0.18 -16.37 -6.34
CA HIS A 102 -1.57 -16.80 -6.19
C HIS A 102 -2.60 -15.69 -6.52
N LEU A 103 -2.13 -14.49 -6.89
CA LEU A 103 -3.00 -13.35 -7.22
C LEU A 103 -4.05 -13.69 -8.31
N GLN A 104 -5.33 -13.55 -7.95
CA GLN A 104 -6.51 -13.66 -8.83
C GLN A 104 -7.03 -12.27 -9.21
N GLY A 105 -6.13 -11.38 -9.65
CA GLY A 105 -6.47 -9.99 -9.96
C GLY A 105 -5.27 -9.08 -9.97
N GLN A 106 -5.55 -7.78 -9.92
CA GLN A 106 -4.56 -6.71 -9.83
C GLN A 106 -4.91 -5.78 -8.67
N PHE A 107 -3.87 -5.18 -8.10
CA PHE A 107 -3.97 -4.08 -7.15
C PHE A 107 -2.99 -2.96 -7.50
N ALA A 108 -3.29 -1.77 -7.00
CA ALA A 108 -2.34 -0.68 -6.84
C ALA A 108 -2.56 -0.02 -5.49
N LEU A 109 -1.51 0.09 -4.70
CA LEU A 109 -1.50 0.72 -3.39
C LEU A 109 -0.68 2.01 -3.46
N LEU A 110 -1.33 3.14 -3.22
CA LEU A 110 -0.70 4.44 -3.04
C LEU A 110 -0.81 4.87 -1.58
N SER A 111 0.27 5.46 -1.05
CA SER A 111 0.23 6.23 0.19
C SER A 111 0.97 7.54 -0.04
N SER A 112 0.36 8.68 0.29
CA SER A 112 0.94 10.00 0.04
C SER A 112 0.50 11.06 1.04
N GLY A 113 1.45 11.90 1.46
CA GLY A 113 1.20 13.17 2.14
C GLY A 113 0.63 14.19 1.17
N THR A 114 -0.39 14.92 1.61
CA THR A 114 -1.10 15.90 0.76
C THR A 114 -0.34 17.21 0.59
N ASP A 115 0.66 17.48 1.43
CA ASP A 115 1.59 18.60 1.32
C ASP A 115 2.71 18.40 0.29
N GLY A 116 2.82 17.17 -0.24
CA GLY A 116 3.82 16.80 -1.21
C GLY A 116 5.16 16.39 -0.60
N GLN A 117 5.19 16.18 0.72
CA GLN A 117 6.38 15.75 1.47
C GLN A 117 6.02 14.62 2.44
N ASP A 118 6.95 13.69 2.62
CA ASP A 118 6.83 12.58 3.56
C ASP A 118 8.14 12.41 4.32
N GLY A 119 8.12 12.75 5.60
CA GLY A 119 9.33 12.85 6.42
C GLY A 119 10.30 13.95 5.93
N PRO A 120 11.59 13.88 6.29
CA PRO A 120 12.61 14.84 5.83
C PRO A 120 13.07 14.51 4.41
N THR A 121 12.14 14.38 3.44
CA THR A 121 12.43 13.94 2.06
C THR A 121 11.74 14.84 1.02
N GLU A 122 12.12 14.69 -0.25
CA GLU A 122 11.49 15.42 -1.36
C GLU A 122 10.29 14.67 -1.97
N ALA A 123 9.99 13.47 -1.48
CA ALA A 123 8.86 12.67 -1.96
C ALA A 123 7.65 12.86 -1.07
N ALA A 124 6.47 12.73 -1.66
CA ALA A 124 5.20 12.74 -0.96
C ALA A 124 4.82 11.34 -0.43
N GLY A 125 5.42 10.28 -0.95
CA GLY A 125 5.01 8.92 -0.66
C GLY A 125 5.53 7.90 -1.68
N ALA A 126 4.85 6.77 -1.81
CA ALA A 126 5.21 5.70 -2.75
C ALA A 126 3.97 5.00 -3.32
N VAL A 127 4.17 4.23 -4.39
CA VAL A 127 3.15 3.36 -5.00
C VAL A 127 3.70 1.95 -5.19
N LEU A 128 2.86 0.95 -4.96
CA LEU A 128 3.16 -0.47 -5.20
C LEU A 128 2.03 -1.10 -6.03
N THR A 129 2.38 -1.78 -7.11
CA THR A 129 1.45 -2.48 -8.00
C THR A 129 1.65 -4.00 -7.97
N SER A 130 0.70 -4.73 -8.53
CA SER A 130 0.85 -6.18 -8.75
C SER A 130 2.01 -6.51 -9.68
N GLU A 131 2.27 -5.66 -10.66
CA GLU A 131 3.39 -5.81 -11.59
C GLU A 131 4.73 -5.66 -10.88
N ASP A 132 4.86 -4.68 -9.97
CA ASP A 132 6.04 -4.49 -9.13
C ASP A 132 6.29 -5.70 -8.22
N LEU A 133 5.23 -6.21 -7.58
CA LEU A 133 5.31 -7.40 -6.74
C LEU A 133 5.72 -8.64 -7.54
N ALA A 134 5.16 -8.83 -8.74
CA ALA A 134 5.50 -9.93 -9.63
C ALA A 134 6.95 -9.85 -10.14
N LEU A 135 7.45 -8.63 -10.40
CA LEU A 135 8.84 -8.39 -10.78
C LEU A 135 9.81 -8.87 -9.69
N ILE A 136 9.54 -8.51 -8.43
CA ILE A 136 10.38 -8.88 -7.29
C ILE A 136 10.30 -10.39 -6.99
N ALA A 137 9.11 -10.98 -7.12
CA ALA A 137 8.89 -12.40 -6.83
C ALA A 137 9.44 -13.35 -7.92
N LYS A 138 9.85 -12.82 -9.09
CA LYS A 138 10.38 -13.64 -10.18
C LYS A 138 11.67 -14.36 -9.77
N GLU A 139 11.82 -15.61 -10.21
CA GLU A 139 13.05 -16.35 -10.04
C GLU A 139 14.24 -15.59 -10.66
N GLY A 140 15.34 -15.49 -9.90
CA GLY A 140 16.51 -14.71 -10.29
C GLY A 140 16.43 -13.20 -10.03
N SER A 141 15.34 -12.69 -9.44
CA SER A 141 15.29 -11.28 -8.97
C SER A 141 16.42 -11.00 -7.98
N GLU A 142 17.11 -9.87 -8.15
CA GLU A 142 18.18 -9.42 -7.27
C GLU A 142 17.66 -8.97 -5.90
N LEU A 143 16.42 -8.48 -5.83
CA LEU A 143 15.81 -7.99 -4.61
C LEU A 143 15.06 -9.12 -3.90
N LYS A 144 15.43 -9.40 -2.64
CA LYS A 144 14.81 -10.42 -1.77
C LYS A 144 14.09 -9.77 -0.58
N LEU A 145 13.27 -10.58 0.10
CA LEU A 145 12.57 -10.18 1.31
C LEU A 145 13.51 -9.62 2.39
N ASP A 146 14.68 -10.23 2.57
CA ASP A 146 15.65 -9.78 3.58
C ASP A 146 16.20 -8.39 3.28
N ASP A 147 16.44 -8.06 2.00
CA ASP A 147 16.86 -6.72 1.57
C ASP A 147 15.77 -5.69 1.89
N VAL A 148 14.52 -5.99 1.52
CA VAL A 148 13.36 -5.12 1.82
C VAL A 148 13.22 -4.90 3.34
N ASN A 149 13.38 -5.96 4.13
CA ASN A 149 13.32 -5.90 5.58
C ASN A 149 14.47 -5.10 6.20
N GLU A 150 15.64 -5.08 5.59
CA GLU A 150 16.76 -4.23 6.02
C GLU A 150 16.41 -2.75 5.89
N PHE A 151 15.89 -2.33 4.72
CA PHE A 151 15.43 -0.95 4.53
C PHE A 151 14.32 -0.57 5.53
N LEU A 152 13.36 -1.46 5.80
CA LEU A 152 12.31 -1.22 6.78
C LEU A 152 12.85 -1.03 8.20
N ARG A 153 13.71 -1.94 8.67
CA ARG A 153 14.30 -1.88 10.02
C ARG A 153 15.17 -0.64 10.21
N ASN A 154 15.84 -0.19 9.14
CA ASN A 154 16.68 1.00 9.18
C ASN A 154 15.89 2.31 8.96
N ASN A 155 14.56 2.26 8.81
CA ASN A 155 13.72 3.42 8.43
C ASN A 155 14.19 4.13 7.15
N ASP A 156 14.70 3.34 6.18
CA ASP A 156 15.35 3.84 4.97
C ASP A 156 14.46 3.74 3.71
N SER A 157 13.16 3.98 3.89
CA SER A 157 12.16 3.79 2.83
C SER A 157 12.36 4.71 1.62
N TYR A 158 12.93 5.91 1.82
CA TYR A 158 13.25 6.83 0.71
C TYR A 158 14.29 6.28 -0.25
N ASN A 159 15.39 5.76 0.29
CA ASN A 159 16.46 5.23 -0.54
C ASN A 159 16.03 3.92 -1.23
N PHE A 160 15.15 3.13 -0.62
CA PHE A 160 14.52 2.00 -1.29
C PHE A 160 13.73 2.45 -2.52
N TRP A 161 12.73 3.31 -2.34
CA TRP A 161 11.83 3.72 -3.43
C TRP A 161 12.52 4.53 -4.51
N LYS A 162 13.54 5.32 -4.14
CA LYS A 162 14.38 6.06 -5.09
C LYS A 162 15.22 5.13 -5.99
N LYS A 163 15.65 3.97 -5.49
CA LYS A 163 16.46 3.00 -6.26
C LYS A 163 15.58 2.00 -7.01
N PHE A 164 14.47 1.58 -6.42
CA PHE A 164 13.59 0.59 -7.01
C PHE A 164 13.01 1.12 -8.33
N GLN A 165 13.27 0.38 -9.42
CA GLN A 165 12.89 0.77 -10.79
C GLN A 165 13.24 2.22 -11.12
N ASP A 166 14.44 2.66 -10.75
CA ASP A 166 14.94 4.02 -11.00
C ASP A 166 14.01 5.14 -10.47
N GLY A 167 13.28 4.87 -9.39
CA GLY A 167 12.41 5.85 -8.73
C GLY A 167 11.01 5.96 -9.31
N VAL A 168 10.62 5.12 -10.27
CA VAL A 168 9.29 5.16 -10.90
C VAL A 168 8.16 4.99 -9.88
N CYS A 169 8.37 4.19 -8.84
CA CYS A 169 7.40 3.95 -7.77
C CYS A 169 7.39 5.05 -6.68
N HIS A 170 8.22 6.08 -6.83
CA HIS A 170 8.36 7.16 -5.86
C HIS A 170 7.42 8.31 -6.22
N VAL A 171 6.60 8.76 -5.27
CA VAL A 171 5.61 9.80 -5.55
C VAL A 171 6.26 11.17 -5.35
N GLN A 172 6.55 11.87 -6.44
CA GLN A 172 7.18 13.19 -6.43
C GLN A 172 6.22 14.24 -7.01
N THR A 173 5.46 14.89 -6.14
CA THR A 173 4.54 15.98 -6.54
C THR A 173 5.20 17.36 -6.48
N GLY A 174 6.27 17.49 -5.70
CA GLY A 174 6.72 18.77 -5.17
C GLY A 174 5.74 19.36 -4.14
N PRO A 175 6.07 20.50 -3.51
CA PRO A 175 5.21 21.14 -2.53
C PRO A 175 3.87 21.54 -3.14
N THR A 176 2.77 21.07 -2.54
CA THR A 176 1.42 21.34 -3.06
C THR A 176 0.83 22.66 -2.56
N GLY A 177 1.38 23.21 -1.48
CA GLY A 177 0.91 24.44 -0.85
C GLY A 177 -0.32 24.26 0.06
N THR A 178 -0.70 23.01 0.38
CA THR A 178 -1.76 22.70 1.35
C THR A 178 -1.33 21.52 2.24
N ASN A 179 -2.04 21.27 3.35
CA ASN A 179 -1.83 20.06 4.15
C ASN A 179 -3.16 19.66 4.79
N VAL A 180 -3.68 18.51 4.39
CA VAL A 180 -4.87 17.85 4.94
C VAL A 180 -4.55 16.41 5.37
N MET A 181 -3.33 16.20 5.91
CA MET A 181 -2.75 14.92 6.33
C MET A 181 -2.44 13.98 5.16
N ASP A 182 -2.57 12.66 5.36
CA ASP A 182 -2.22 11.64 4.39
C ASP A 182 -3.46 11.02 3.72
N VAL A 183 -3.26 10.50 2.51
CA VAL A 183 -4.23 9.69 1.77
C VAL A 183 -3.61 8.36 1.37
N GLN A 184 -4.36 7.27 1.57
CA GLN A 184 -4.05 5.96 1.02
C GLN A 184 -5.17 5.51 0.10
N ILE A 185 -4.78 5.00 -1.07
CA ILE A 185 -5.69 4.51 -2.10
C ILE A 185 -5.28 3.08 -2.42
N LEU A 186 -6.17 2.13 -2.15
CA LEU A 186 -6.03 0.75 -2.58
C LEU A 186 -7.01 0.47 -3.71
N LEU A 187 -6.50 0.35 -4.93
CA LEU A 187 -7.27 -0.12 -6.07
C LEU A 187 -7.21 -1.65 -6.11
N ILE A 188 -8.37 -2.29 -6.29
CA ILE A 188 -8.52 -3.73 -6.47
C ILE A 188 -9.30 -3.97 -7.76
N ASN A 189 -8.78 -4.84 -8.62
CA ASN A 189 -9.43 -5.33 -9.83
C ASN A 189 -9.37 -6.87 -9.83
N LYS A 190 -10.44 -7.52 -9.37
CA LYS A 190 -10.56 -8.98 -9.33
C LYS A 190 -10.63 -9.54 -10.75
N GLN A 191 -10.03 -10.70 -11.00
CA GLN A 191 -10.34 -11.44 -12.21
C GLN A 191 -11.80 -11.87 -12.16
N LYS A 192 -12.52 -11.64 -13.27
CA LYS A 192 -13.89 -12.14 -13.38
C LYS A 192 -13.85 -13.66 -13.28
N SER A 193 -14.60 -14.21 -12.33
CA SER A 193 -14.94 -15.63 -12.37
C SER A 193 -15.68 -15.89 -13.67
N GLU A 194 -15.15 -16.78 -14.50
CA GLU A 194 -15.90 -17.32 -15.63
C GLU A 194 -17.17 -17.97 -15.04
N LYS A 195 -18.34 -17.42 -15.38
CA LYS A 195 -19.64 -18.00 -15.03
C LYS A 195 -20.02 -19.08 -16.03
#